data_AF-A0A497RTQ0-F1
#
_entry.id   AF-A0A497RTQ0-F1
#
_cell.length_a   1.000
_cell.length_b   1.000
_cell.length_c   1.000
_cell.angle_alpha   90.00
_cell.angle_beta   90.00
_cell.angle_gamma   90.00
#
_symmetry.space_group_name_H-M   'P 1'
#
loop_
_entity.id
_entity.type
_entity.pdbx_description
1 polymer ?
#
loop_
_entity_poly.entity_id
_entity_poly.type
_entity_poly.pdbx_seq_one_letter_code
_entity_poly.pdbx_strand_id
1 'polypeptide(L)'
;MCSSWKDVIYYEPKKKATQTFKIDIDCHLNEEEIDLFVKTRKAILSSLGFTLIDYRYFQTERGMHFWFIAHGELLDDKTKNLYQFLLGDDHHRFDINRRRIERGIPWQKANILFSRVIDRKRNYDATFELQTYKKYLDKIEGDKNDFINYAIKVMLND
;
A
#
# COMPACT_ATOMS: atom_id res chain seq x y z
N MET A 1 34.99 39.01 17.23
CA MET A 1 33.61 39.22 16.76
C MET A 1 33.52 38.73 15.33
N CYS A 2 32.83 37.61 15.08
CA CYS A 2 32.36 37.26 13.74
C CYS A 2 30.97 36.63 13.92
N SER A 3 29.97 37.34 13.42
CA SER A 3 28.54 37.03 13.53
C SER A 3 28.22 35.74 12.77
N SER A 4 27.86 34.66 13.47
CA SER A 4 27.15 33.53 12.85
C SER A 4 25.70 33.96 12.63
N TRP A 5 25.42 34.51 11.45
CA TRP A 5 24.06 34.72 11.01
C TRP A 5 23.38 33.36 10.96
N LYS A 6 22.49 33.17 11.95
CA LYS A 6 21.52 32.09 12.05
C LYS A 6 20.92 31.82 10.68
N ASP A 7 20.92 30.56 10.27
CA ASP A 7 20.18 30.11 9.10
C ASP A 7 18.74 30.63 9.19
N VAL A 8 18.43 31.61 8.35
CA VAL A 8 17.06 32.05 8.13
C VAL A 8 16.41 30.92 7.36
N ILE A 9 15.77 30.00 8.09
CA ILE A 9 14.89 29.00 7.48
C ILE A 9 13.70 29.78 6.92
N TYR A 10 13.73 30.05 5.62
CA TYR A 10 12.56 30.58 4.91
C TYR A 10 11.44 29.54 5.01
N TYR A 11 10.41 29.84 5.79
CA TYR A 11 9.20 29.05 5.80
C TYR A 11 8.47 29.30 4.47
N GLU A 12 8.58 28.35 3.54
CA GLU A 12 7.70 28.35 2.37
C GLU A 12 6.31 27.86 2.81
N PRO A 13 5.27 28.70 2.74
CA PRO A 13 3.93 28.28 3.08
C PRO A 13 3.50 27.17 2.12
N LYS A 14 3.32 25.97 2.67
CA LYS A 14 2.90 24.81 1.88
C LYS A 14 1.52 25.05 1.28
N LYS A 15 1.39 24.81 -0.03
CA LYS A 15 0.11 24.94 -0.75
C LYS A 15 -0.92 24.02 -0.13
N LYS A 16 -2.13 24.52 0.14
CA LYS A 16 -3.23 23.71 0.68
C LYS A 16 -4.20 23.28 -0.43
N ALA A 17 -4.82 22.12 -0.26
CA ALA A 17 -5.81 21.57 -1.18
C ALA A 17 -6.77 20.60 -0.48
N THR A 18 -7.97 20.48 -1.04
CA THR A 18 -8.90 19.41 -0.70
C THR A 18 -8.54 18.15 -1.47
N GLN A 19 -8.44 17.03 -0.77
CA GLN A 19 -7.99 15.74 -1.29
C GLN A 19 -8.92 14.63 -0.80
N THR A 20 -9.05 13.56 -1.60
CA THR A 20 -9.86 12.39 -1.25
C THR A 20 -8.95 11.19 -1.00
N PHE A 21 -9.05 10.63 0.20
CA PHE A 21 -8.41 9.39 0.60
C PHE A 21 -9.42 8.26 0.47
N LYS A 22 -9.13 7.28 -0.39
CA LYS A 22 -9.95 6.08 -0.56
C LYS A 22 -9.41 5.02 0.37
N ILE A 23 -10.27 4.25 1.04
CA ILE A 23 -9.88 3.16 1.94
C ILE A 23 -10.74 1.95 1.58
N ASP A 24 -10.11 0.80 1.43
CA ASP A 24 -10.79 -0.48 1.22
C ASP A 24 -10.53 -1.38 2.41
N ILE A 25 -11.59 -1.90 3.01
CA ILE A 25 -11.52 -2.85 4.11
C ILE A 25 -12.29 -4.11 3.73
N ASP A 26 -11.67 -5.27 3.92
CA ASP A 26 -12.24 -6.59 3.65
C ASP A 26 -13.13 -7.10 4.80
N CYS A 27 -13.92 -6.20 5.39
CA CYS A 27 -14.90 -6.55 6.41
C CYS A 27 -16.12 -5.62 6.37
N HIS A 28 -17.23 -6.11 6.91
CA HIS A 28 -18.43 -5.32 7.14
C HIS A 28 -18.46 -4.81 8.56
N LEU A 29 -18.76 -3.52 8.70
CA LEU A 29 -18.92 -2.85 9.98
C LEU A 29 -20.41 -2.53 10.20
N ASN A 30 -20.88 -2.69 11.43
CA ASN A 30 -22.17 -2.15 11.86
C ASN A 30 -22.11 -0.62 12.06
N GLU A 31 -23.23 0.03 12.32
CA GLU A 31 -23.29 1.50 12.44
C GLU A 31 -22.38 2.07 13.54
N GLU A 32 -22.33 1.43 14.71
CA GLU A 32 -21.48 1.86 15.82
C GLU A 32 -19.99 1.72 15.49
N GLU A 33 -19.63 0.62 14.82
CA GLU A 33 -18.27 0.37 14.33
C GLU A 33 -17.86 1.36 13.24
N ILE A 34 -18.78 1.73 12.34
CA ILE A 34 -18.56 2.77 11.32
C ILE A 34 -18.28 4.11 11.99
N ASP A 35 -19.05 4.49 13.01
CA ASP A 35 -18.85 5.73 13.76
C ASP A 35 -17.47 5.78 14.42
N LEU A 36 -17.05 4.69 15.06
CA LEU A 36 -15.72 4.58 15.66
C LEU A 36 -14.61 4.58 14.60
N PHE A 37 -14.84 3.91 13.46
CA PHE A 37 -13.92 3.90 12.33
C PHE A 37 -13.71 5.32 11.78
N VAL A 38 -14.78 6.09 11.59
CA VAL A 38 -14.70 7.48 11.12
C VAL A 38 -14.01 8.37 12.16
N LYS A 39 -14.34 8.23 13.46
CA LYS A 39 -13.70 8.99 14.54
C LYS A 39 -12.19 8.74 14.60
N THR A 40 -11.75 7.50 14.45
CA THR A 40 -10.31 7.17 14.43
C THR A 40 -9.61 7.76 13.21
N ARG A 41 -10.21 7.70 12.01
CA ARG A 41 -9.63 8.31 10.80
C ARG A 41 -9.57 9.83 10.89
N LYS A 42 -10.58 10.47 11.50
CA LYS A 42 -10.57 11.91 11.79
C LYS A 42 -9.41 12.28 12.71
N ALA A 43 -9.14 11.49 13.75
CA ALA A 43 -8.02 11.73 14.66
C ALA A 43 -6.65 11.61 13.95
N ILE A 44 -6.49 10.58 13.10
CA ILE A 44 -5.27 10.39 12.29
C ILE A 44 -5.10 11.54 11.29
N LEU A 45 -6.16 11.94 10.58
CA LEU A 45 -6.10 13.09 9.67
C LEU A 45 -5.67 14.36 10.42
N SER A 46 -6.24 14.61 11.60
CA SER A 46 -5.89 15.78 12.41
C SER A 46 -4.42 15.76 12.82
N SER A 47 -3.86 14.60 13.20
CA SER A 47 -2.44 14.51 13.56
C SER A 47 -1.51 14.68 12.35
N LEU A 48 -1.98 14.33 11.15
CA LEU A 48 -1.29 14.56 9.88
C LEU A 48 -1.44 16.00 9.34
N GLY A 49 -2.14 16.88 10.06
CA GLY A 49 -2.34 18.28 9.66
C GLY A 49 -3.53 18.52 8.72
N PHE A 50 -4.49 17.60 8.69
CA PHE A 50 -5.67 17.66 7.84
C PHE A 50 -6.95 17.84 8.65
N THR A 51 -7.86 18.63 8.10
CA THR A 51 -9.24 18.73 8.59
C THR A 51 -10.14 17.85 7.72
N LEU A 52 -10.80 16.86 8.31
CA LEU A 52 -11.84 16.09 7.63
C LEU A 52 -13.06 17.00 7.34
N ILE A 53 -13.45 17.09 6.07
CA ILE A 53 -14.60 17.89 5.61
C ILE A 53 -15.84 17.00 5.52
N ASP A 54 -15.72 15.85 4.87
CA ASP A 54 -16.82 14.95 4.57
C ASP A 54 -16.29 13.51 4.46
N TYR A 55 -17.16 12.53 4.61
CA TYR A 55 -16.86 11.14 4.31
C TYR A 55 -18.05 10.43 3.69
N ARG A 56 -17.77 9.46 2.84
CA ARG A 56 -18.78 8.58 2.24
C ARG A 56 -18.32 7.15 2.36
N TYR A 57 -19.25 6.22 2.44
CA TYR A 57 -18.93 4.80 2.37
C TYR A 57 -19.97 4.03 1.57
N PHE A 58 -19.57 2.84 1.12
CA PHE A 58 -20.43 1.92 0.40
C PHE A 58 -20.06 0.49 0.79
N GLN A 59 -21.06 -0.35 1.07
CA GLN A 59 -20.86 -1.78 1.33
C GLN A 59 -20.80 -2.54 0.01
N THR A 60 -19.76 -3.36 -0.16
CA THR A 60 -19.63 -4.32 -1.26
C THR A 60 -20.02 -5.71 -0.76
N GLU A 61 -20.05 -6.70 -1.67
CA GLU A 61 -20.25 -8.11 -1.30
C GLU A 61 -19.17 -8.60 -0.31
N ARG A 62 -17.94 -8.06 -0.38
CA ARG A 62 -16.76 -8.56 0.35
C ARG A 62 -16.30 -7.69 1.50
N GLY A 63 -16.79 -6.46 1.59
CA GLY A 63 -16.32 -5.51 2.60
C GLY A 63 -16.89 -4.12 2.37
N MET A 64 -16.10 -3.08 2.63
CA MET A 64 -16.54 -1.69 2.56
C MET A 64 -15.49 -0.78 1.92
N HIS A 65 -15.97 0.15 1.11
CA HIS A 65 -15.16 1.24 0.58
C HIS A 65 -15.51 2.55 1.29
N PHE A 66 -14.49 3.30 1.70
CA PHE A 66 -14.63 4.64 2.27
C PHE A 66 -13.92 5.68 1.41
N TRP A 67 -14.48 6.89 1.38
CA TRP A 67 -13.89 8.09 0.80
C TRP A 67 -13.88 9.17 1.86
N PHE A 68 -12.71 9.50 2.39
CA PHE A 68 -12.51 10.62 3.31
C PHE A 68 -12.05 11.85 2.53
N ILE A 69 -12.84 12.92 2.57
CA ILE A 69 -12.56 14.19 1.90
C ILE A 69 -11.97 15.13 2.94
N ALA A 70 -10.70 15.49 2.80
CA ALA A 70 -9.99 16.28 3.80
C ALA A 70 -9.23 17.46 3.18
N HIS A 71 -9.13 18.55 3.93
CA HIS A 71 -8.40 19.75 3.55
C HIS A 71 -7.11 19.86 4.36
N GLY A 72 -6.00 20.10 3.67
CA GLY A 72 -4.68 20.21 4.29
C GLY A 72 -3.61 20.52 3.25
N GLU A 73 -2.36 20.20 3.58
CA GLU A 73 -1.22 20.33 2.67
C GLU A 73 -1.44 19.55 1.36
N LEU A 74 -1.10 20.13 0.21
CA LEU A 74 -1.08 19.45 -1.06
C LEU A 74 0.03 18.40 -1.06
N LEU A 75 -0.35 17.12 -1.18
CA LEU A 75 0.59 16.01 -1.07
C LEU A 75 1.10 15.58 -2.44
N ASP A 76 2.36 15.12 -2.49
CA ASP A 76 2.85 14.33 -3.62
C ASP A 76 2.23 12.91 -3.62
N ASP A 77 2.38 12.19 -4.73
CA ASP A 77 1.72 10.89 -4.91
C ASP A 77 2.21 9.80 -3.96
N LYS A 78 3.49 9.82 -3.55
CA LYS A 78 4.03 8.86 -2.56
C LYS A 78 3.44 9.12 -1.19
N THR A 79 3.35 10.39 -0.79
CA THR A 79 2.77 10.81 0.48
C THR A 79 1.27 10.52 0.52
N LYS A 80 0.54 10.75 -0.59
CA LYS A 80 -0.87 10.33 -0.70
C LYS A 80 -1.04 8.83 -0.47
N ASN A 81 -0.17 8.00 -1.06
CA ASN A 81 -0.23 6.55 -0.89
C ASN A 81 0.04 6.11 0.55
N LEU A 82 1.07 6.68 1.18
CA LEU A 82 1.37 6.43 2.59
C LEU A 82 0.21 6.83 3.49
N TYR A 83 -0.37 8.01 3.28
CA TYR A 83 -1.45 8.50 4.13
C TYR A 83 -2.72 7.67 3.97
N GLN A 84 -3.07 7.21 2.76
CA GLN A 84 -4.14 6.23 2.61
C GLN A 84 -3.87 4.96 3.42
N PHE A 85 -2.65 4.42 3.35
CA PHE A 85 -2.26 3.25 4.13
C PHE A 85 -2.40 3.48 5.65
N LEU A 86 -1.93 4.63 6.17
CA LEU A 86 -2.07 4.99 7.58
C LEU A 86 -3.53 5.14 8.02
N LEU A 87 -4.42 5.52 7.10
CA LEU A 87 -5.87 5.56 7.33
C LEU A 87 -6.51 4.15 7.26
N GLY A 88 -5.70 3.10 7.18
CA GLY A 88 -6.10 1.70 7.24
C GLY A 88 -6.57 1.12 5.91
N ASP A 89 -5.91 1.54 4.82
CA ASP A 89 -6.08 0.92 3.52
C ASP A 89 -5.47 -0.49 3.46
N ASP A 90 -5.94 -1.31 2.52
CA ASP A 90 -5.40 -2.65 2.29
C ASP A 90 -3.88 -2.60 1.96
N HIS A 91 -3.14 -3.53 2.56
CA HIS A 91 -1.69 -3.63 2.44
C HIS A 91 -1.25 -3.93 1.01
N HIS A 92 -1.99 -4.82 0.31
CA HIS A 92 -1.65 -5.14 -1.08
C HIS A 92 -1.91 -3.95 -1.98
N ARG A 93 -2.98 -3.20 -1.74
CA ARG A 93 -3.29 -1.99 -2.50
C ARG A 93 -2.23 -0.91 -2.31
N PHE A 94 -1.72 -0.74 -1.10
CA PHE A 94 -0.60 0.15 -0.82
C PHE A 94 0.64 -0.21 -1.64
N ASP A 95 1.02 -1.49 -1.67
CA ASP A 95 2.17 -1.98 -2.42
C ASP A 95 1.98 -1.86 -3.95
N ILE A 96 0.79 -2.20 -4.45
CA ILE A 96 0.47 -2.05 -5.88
C ILE A 96 0.54 -0.58 -6.28
N ASN A 97 -0.06 0.32 -5.50
CA ASN A 97 -0.03 1.76 -5.77
C ASN A 97 1.40 2.29 -5.73
N ARG A 98 2.22 1.87 -4.75
CA ARG A 98 3.63 2.24 -4.64
C ARG A 98 4.39 1.87 -5.92
N ARG A 99 4.28 0.62 -6.38
CA ARG A 99 4.93 0.15 -7.61
C ARG A 99 4.45 0.90 -8.85
N ARG A 100 3.17 1.31 -8.90
CA ARG A 100 2.62 2.12 -10.00
C ARG A 100 3.21 3.52 -10.01
N ILE A 101 3.29 4.17 -8.85
CA ILE A 101 3.90 5.50 -8.70
C ILE A 101 5.38 5.47 -9.09
N GLU A 102 6.11 4.44 -8.65
CA GLU A 102 7.52 4.23 -9.01
C GLU A 102 7.74 4.06 -10.52
N ARG A 103 6.73 3.55 -11.23
CA ARG A 103 6.72 3.45 -12.70
C ARG A 103 6.25 4.73 -13.41
N GLY A 104 6.01 5.81 -12.68
CA GLY A 104 5.53 7.08 -13.22
C GLY A 104 4.05 7.10 -13.60
N ILE A 105 3.24 6.16 -13.11
CA ILE A 105 1.79 6.18 -13.34
C ILE A 105 1.17 7.29 -12.46
N PRO A 106 0.45 8.26 -13.06
CA PRO A 106 -0.18 9.34 -12.29
C PRO A 106 -1.13 8.82 -11.21
N TRP A 107 -1.20 9.50 -10.05
CA TRP A 107 -2.03 9.08 -8.92
C TRP A 107 -3.48 8.75 -9.27
N GLN A 108 -4.11 9.52 -10.16
CA GLN A 108 -5.50 9.31 -10.59
C GLN A 108 -5.69 7.94 -11.26
N LYS A 109 -4.63 7.42 -11.90
CA LYS A 109 -4.58 6.09 -12.52
C LYS A 109 -4.00 5.03 -11.58
N ALA A 110 -3.16 5.42 -10.60
CA ALA A 110 -2.62 4.49 -9.63
C ALA A 110 -3.69 4.08 -8.60
N ASN A 111 -4.38 5.06 -8.01
CA ASN A 111 -5.32 4.92 -6.89
C ASN A 111 -6.72 4.45 -7.32
N ILE A 112 -6.80 3.20 -7.74
CA ILE A 112 -8.02 2.53 -8.21
C ILE A 112 -8.46 1.50 -7.16
N LEU A 113 -9.74 1.54 -6.79
CA LEU A 113 -10.38 0.46 -6.01
C LEU A 113 -10.57 -0.74 -6.93
N PHE A 114 -10.12 -1.91 -6.51
CA PHE A 114 -10.16 -3.09 -7.34
C PHE A 114 -11.55 -3.72 -7.30
N SER A 115 -12.27 -3.68 -8.41
CA SER A 115 -13.53 -4.41 -8.58
C SER A 115 -13.34 -5.87 -8.98
N ARG A 116 -12.10 -6.29 -9.24
CA ARG A 116 -11.72 -7.64 -9.67
C ARG A 116 -10.36 -7.99 -9.06
N VAL A 117 -10.17 -9.26 -8.74
CA VAL A 117 -8.89 -9.80 -8.27
C VAL A 117 -7.82 -9.55 -9.34
N ILE A 118 -6.84 -8.69 -9.05
CA ILE A 118 -5.74 -8.35 -9.96
C ILE A 118 -4.60 -9.35 -9.85
N ASP A 119 -4.41 -9.92 -8.66
CA ASP A 119 -3.43 -10.96 -8.41
C ASP A 119 -4.14 -12.13 -7.74
N ARG A 120 -4.37 -13.21 -8.51
CA ARG A 120 -4.66 -14.49 -7.89
C ARG A 120 -3.30 -15.02 -7.50
N LYS A 121 -3.08 -15.33 -6.21
CA LYS A 121 -2.04 -16.31 -5.85
C LYS A 121 -2.23 -17.44 -6.84
N ARG A 122 -1.30 -17.61 -7.79
CA ARG A 122 -1.25 -18.86 -8.54
C ARG A 122 -1.17 -19.88 -7.43
N ASN A 123 -2.14 -20.80 -7.37
CA ASN A 123 -1.85 -22.07 -6.74
C ASN A 123 -0.61 -22.53 -7.50
N TYR A 124 0.55 -22.34 -6.89
CA TYR A 124 1.77 -22.91 -7.40
C TYR A 124 1.54 -24.39 -7.21
N ASP A 125 0.94 -25.00 -8.23
CA ASP A 125 0.88 -26.43 -8.28
C ASP A 125 2.33 -26.94 -8.32
N ALA A 126 2.52 -28.20 -7.93
CA ALA A 126 3.85 -28.80 -7.94
C ALA A 126 4.57 -28.59 -9.28
N THR A 127 3.82 -28.48 -10.38
CA THR A 127 4.30 -28.20 -11.75
C THR A 127 5.00 -26.85 -11.89
N PHE A 128 4.44 -25.77 -11.35
CA PHE A 128 5.06 -24.44 -11.40
C PHE A 128 6.32 -24.36 -10.53
N GLU A 129 6.27 -24.96 -9.33
CA GLU A 129 7.44 -25.05 -8.46
C GLU A 129 8.57 -25.80 -9.18
N LEU A 130 8.27 -26.93 -9.82
CA LEU A 130 9.24 -27.72 -10.59
C LEU A 130 9.86 -26.95 -11.76
N GLN A 131 9.08 -26.13 -12.48
CA GLN A 131 9.61 -25.27 -13.54
C GLN A 131 10.56 -24.20 -12.99
N THR A 132 10.22 -23.64 -11.83
CA THR A 132 11.03 -22.62 -11.18
C THR A 132 12.35 -23.23 -10.68
N TYR A 133 12.30 -24.40 -10.05
CA TYR A 133 13.48 -25.17 -9.65
C TYR A 133 14.36 -25.54 -10.84
N LYS A 134 13.78 -26.03 -11.95
CA LYS A 134 14.54 -26.33 -13.19
C LYS A 134 15.28 -25.11 -13.72
N LYS A 135 14.64 -23.93 -13.72
CA LYS A 135 15.27 -22.68 -14.13
C LYS A 135 16.45 -22.26 -13.24
N TYR A 136 16.41 -22.58 -11.94
CA TYR A 136 17.54 -22.35 -11.03
C TYR A 136 18.65 -23.38 -11.25
N LEU A 137 18.31 -24.66 -11.45
CA LEU A 137 19.26 -25.73 -11.77
C LEU A 137 20.05 -25.45 -13.06
N ASP A 138 19.42 -24.84 -14.06
CA ASP A 138 20.08 -24.48 -15.31
C ASP A 138 21.08 -23.32 -15.18
N LYS A 139 21.02 -22.57 -14.07
CA LYS A 139 21.95 -21.47 -13.77
C LYS A 139 23.12 -21.89 -12.88
N ILE A 140 23.12 -23.12 -12.39
CA ILE A 140 24.22 -23.65 -11.58
C ILE A 140 25.27 -24.22 -12.54
N GLU A 141 26.48 -23.68 -12.48
CA GLU A 141 27.66 -24.25 -13.15
C GLU A 141 28.32 -25.28 -12.21
N GLY A 142 28.50 -26.50 -12.69
CA GLY A 142 29.00 -27.64 -11.90
C GLY A 142 28.17 -28.92 -12.10
N ASP A 143 28.51 -30.01 -11.39
CA ASP A 143 27.75 -31.25 -11.46
C ASP A 143 26.37 -31.07 -10.80
N LYS A 144 25.34 -31.01 -11.65
CA LYS A 144 23.94 -30.79 -11.25
C LYS A 144 23.41 -31.88 -10.33
N ASN A 145 24.03 -33.07 -10.32
CA ASN A 145 23.60 -34.18 -9.47
C ASN A 145 23.87 -33.93 -7.99
N ASP A 146 24.95 -33.24 -7.63
CA ASP A 146 25.28 -32.94 -6.23
C ASP A 146 24.28 -31.97 -5.59
N PHE A 147 23.82 -30.96 -6.35
CA PHE A 147 22.82 -30.02 -5.87
C PHE A 147 21.44 -30.67 -5.71
N ILE A 148 21.04 -31.54 -6.65
CA ILE A 148 19.76 -32.27 -6.56
C ILE A 148 19.79 -33.20 -5.34
N ASN A 149 20.90 -33.91 -5.11
CA ASN A 149 21.06 -34.78 -3.94
C ASN A 149 21.05 -33.99 -2.62
N TYR A 150 21.66 -32.80 -2.59
CA TYR A 150 21.60 -31.90 -1.43
C TYR A 150 20.18 -31.39 -1.17
N ALA A 151 19.47 -30.93 -2.19
CA ALA A 151 18.10 -30.43 -2.07
C ALA A 151 17.13 -31.53 -1.60
N ILE A 152 17.22 -32.74 -2.15
CA ILE A 152 16.43 -33.90 -1.71
C ILE A 152 16.76 -34.23 -0.24
N LYS A 153 18.04 -34.18 0.16
CA LYS A 153 18.45 -34.42 1.53
C LYS A 153 17.91 -33.37 2.50
N VAL A 154 17.79 -32.11 2.10
CA VAL A 154 17.19 -31.06 2.95
C VAL A 154 15.68 -31.26 3.05
N MET A 155 14.98 -31.56 1.96
CA MET A 155 13.51 -31.72 1.97
C MET A 155 13.00 -33.01 2.64
N LEU A 156 13.82 -34.05 2.76
CA LEU A 156 13.47 -35.31 3.43
C LEU A 156 13.85 -35.34 4.93
N ASN A 157 14.54 -34.31 5.44
CA ASN A 157 14.96 -34.22 6.84
C ASN A 157 14.21 -33.14 7.64
N ASP A 158 13.18 -32.52 7.06
CA ASP A 158 12.12 -31.74 7.74
C ASP A 158 10.83 -32.58 7.83
#